data_AF-A0A258C8E9-F1
#
_entry.id   AF-A0A258C8E9-F1
#
_cell.length_a   1.000
_cell.length_b   1.000
_cell.length_c   1.000
_cell.angle_alpha   90.00
_cell.angle_beta   90.00
_cell.angle_gamma   90.00
#
_symmetry.space_group_name_H-M   'P 1'
#
loop_
_entity.id
_entity.type
_entity.pdbx_description
1 polymer ?
#
loop_
_entity_poly.entity_id
_entity_poly.type
_entity_poly.pdbx_seq_one_letter_code
_entity_poly.pdbx_strand_id
1 'polypeptide(L)'
;HTLFNAFGVLLFWFWQERLAILLLRWLPEPEEPQVLIAELVVPEQQLEMTSTRARYLEEEALDSVDAAASAVTRELRHLGRLSMEVICHALYLPVEQLEPVPVDEHLLHAPPDAHALDADVLYQRHIKGVYSDLLSFMGRMHLPQDEAHQTFWMNCQVVSLQLVDAVKDAKHLQKNLGHYLRQDESIVRKSYVELRRHLLDTLRELRALHRSELPETLWRERLQWLDDRAAGFDGEFRKRLFMAVRNKQLDGLQTSSLMNDLGYASRIIQSLRNALLLGAGEELTRLLQNEDDQDESLILGV
;
A
#
# COMPACT_ATOMS: atom_id res chain seq x y z
N HIS A 1 -16.35 -44.77 18.48
CA HIS A 1 -15.77 -43.40 18.41
C HIS A 1 -16.40 -42.53 17.32
N THR A 2 -16.75 -43.07 16.16
CA THR A 2 -17.42 -42.33 15.06
C THR A 2 -18.82 -41.80 15.37
N LEU A 3 -19.67 -42.56 16.07
CA LEU A 3 -21.03 -42.10 16.45
C LEU A 3 -21.00 -40.97 17.49
N PHE A 4 -20.01 -40.95 18.38
CA PHE A 4 -19.84 -39.90 19.38
C PHE A 4 -19.39 -38.59 18.73
N ASN A 5 -18.47 -38.64 17.77
CA ASN A 5 -18.07 -37.46 16.98
C ASN A 5 -19.23 -36.95 16.11
N ALA A 6 -19.99 -37.84 15.46
CA ALA A 6 -21.14 -37.43 14.64
C ALA A 6 -22.23 -36.76 15.48
N PHE A 7 -22.51 -37.27 16.69
CA PHE A 7 -23.45 -36.66 17.62
C PHE A 7 -22.92 -35.32 18.16
N GLY A 8 -21.63 -35.23 18.48
CA GLY A 8 -20.99 -33.99 18.89
C GLY A 8 -21.06 -32.89 17.82
N VAL A 9 -20.82 -33.25 16.56
CA VAL A 9 -20.94 -32.33 15.41
C VAL A 9 -22.39 -31.90 15.21
N LEU A 10 -23.37 -32.82 15.23
CA LEU A 10 -24.79 -32.48 15.11
C LEU A 10 -25.29 -31.56 16.23
N LEU A 11 -24.80 -31.77 17.45
CA LEU A 11 -25.11 -30.91 18.58
C LEU A 11 -24.49 -29.53 18.38
N PHE A 12 -23.20 -29.46 18.06
CA PHE A 12 -22.46 -28.19 17.93
C PHE A 12 -22.89 -27.35 16.73
N TRP A 13 -23.28 -27.98 15.61
CA TRP A 13 -23.74 -27.32 14.39
C TRP A 13 -24.88 -26.33 14.63
N PHE A 14 -25.81 -26.67 15.54
CA PHE A 14 -26.94 -25.79 15.88
C PHE A 14 -26.53 -24.55 16.70
N TRP A 15 -25.43 -24.63 17.45
CA TRP A 15 -24.97 -23.55 18.32
C TRP A 15 -23.85 -22.73 17.70
N GLN A 16 -23.27 -23.18 16.57
CA GLN A 16 -22.14 -22.55 15.90
C GLN A 16 -22.41 -21.07 15.62
N GLU A 17 -23.52 -20.74 14.96
CA GLU A 17 -23.85 -19.33 14.65
C GLU A 17 -24.02 -18.49 15.93
N ARG A 18 -24.66 -19.04 16.96
CA ARG A 18 -24.86 -18.32 18.22
C ARG A 18 -23.55 -18.09 18.97
N LEU A 19 -22.64 -19.07 18.91
CA LEU A 19 -21.31 -18.98 19.49
C LEU A 19 -20.46 -17.97 18.72
N ALA A 20 -20.50 -17.97 17.39
CA ALA A 20 -19.83 -16.99 16.54
C ALA A 20 -20.30 -15.56 16.86
N ILE A 21 -21.61 -15.32 16.95
CA ILE A 21 -22.18 -14.01 17.33
C ILE A 21 -21.75 -13.60 18.74
N LEU A 22 -21.72 -14.54 19.70
CA LEU A 22 -21.25 -14.28 21.06
C LEU A 22 -19.75 -13.94 21.09
N LEU A 23 -18.94 -14.63 20.31
CA LEU A 23 -17.50 -14.39 20.18
C LEU A 23 -17.23 -13.02 19.56
N LEU A 24 -17.90 -12.66 18.46
CA LEU A 24 -17.79 -11.32 17.85
C LEU A 24 -18.22 -10.20 18.80
N ARG A 25 -19.15 -10.47 19.72
CA ARG A 25 -19.57 -9.52 20.74
C ARG A 25 -18.57 -9.42 21.92
N TRP A 26 -17.86 -10.49 22.22
CA TRP A 26 -16.95 -10.59 23.37
C TRP A 26 -15.51 -10.20 23.01
N LEU A 27 -15.10 -10.49 21.78
CA LEU A 27 -13.87 -10.03 21.15
C LEU A 27 -14.25 -9.28 19.86
N PRO A 28 -14.78 -8.05 19.97
CA PRO A 28 -14.97 -7.21 18.79
C PRO A 28 -13.60 -6.97 18.16
N GLU A 29 -13.54 -7.00 16.83
CA GLU A 29 -12.33 -6.61 16.13
C GLU A 29 -11.99 -5.15 16.47
N PRO A 30 -10.73 -4.84 16.78
CA PRO A 30 -10.34 -3.47 17.09
C PRO A 30 -10.57 -2.59 15.86
N GLU A 31 -11.38 -1.53 16.00
CA GLU A 31 -11.57 -0.53 14.95
C GLU A 31 -10.21 0.10 14.59
N GLU A 32 -9.73 -0.12 13.36
CA GLU A 32 -8.49 0.49 12.91
C GLU A 32 -8.69 1.99 12.69
N PRO A 33 -7.76 2.85 13.14
CA PRO A 33 -7.86 4.29 12.91
C PRO A 33 -7.78 4.60 11.41
N GLN A 34 -8.45 5.67 10.97
CA GLN A 34 -8.50 6.04 9.56
C GLN A 34 -7.12 6.39 8.98
N VAL A 35 -6.25 7.00 9.80
CA VAL A 35 -4.86 7.32 9.48
C VAL A 35 -3.97 6.64 10.51
N LEU A 36 -3.02 5.82 10.05
CA LEU A 36 -2.10 5.08 10.92
C LEU A 36 -0.93 5.96 11.39
N ILE A 37 -0.50 6.92 10.58
CA ILE A 37 0.62 7.85 10.85
C ILE A 37 0.06 9.21 11.27
N ALA A 38 -0.25 9.37 12.56
CA ALA A 38 -0.77 10.61 13.13
C ALA A 38 0.31 11.56 13.68
N GLU A 39 1.58 11.36 13.32
CA GLU A 39 2.73 12.02 13.97
C GLU A 39 2.75 13.55 13.83
N LEU A 40 2.05 14.11 12.84
CA LEU A 40 1.83 15.55 12.70
C LEU A 40 1.02 16.17 13.86
N VAL A 41 0.40 15.35 14.72
CA VAL A 41 -0.44 15.77 15.84
C VAL A 41 0.28 15.67 17.20
N VAL A 42 1.44 14.98 17.26
CA VAL A 42 2.12 14.68 18.54
C VAL A 42 3.38 15.56 18.70
N PRO A 43 3.57 16.24 19.85
CA PRO A 43 4.75 17.08 20.09
C PRO A 43 6.07 16.28 20.01
N GLU A 44 7.09 16.87 19.38
CA GLU A 44 8.45 16.32 19.16
C GLU A 44 9.10 15.67 20.41
N GLN A 45 8.70 16.10 21.61
CA GLN A 45 9.30 15.72 22.89
C GLN A 45 8.76 14.42 23.50
N GLN A 46 7.71 13.81 22.93
CA GLN A 46 7.13 12.54 23.39
C GLN A 46 7.37 11.36 22.44
N LEU A 47 8.08 11.56 21.33
CA LEU A 47 8.39 10.50 20.37
C LEU A 47 9.59 9.69 20.88
N GLU A 48 9.38 8.91 21.94
CA GLU A 48 10.24 7.73 22.13
C GLU A 48 10.17 6.89 20.86
N MET A 49 11.33 6.45 20.37
CA MET A 49 11.53 5.79 19.08
C MET A 49 10.95 4.37 19.05
N THR A 50 9.67 4.20 19.36
CA THR A 50 9.01 2.92 19.17
C THR A 50 8.75 2.74 17.68
N SER A 51 9.58 1.93 17.03
CA SER A 51 9.32 1.45 15.67
C SER A 51 8.03 0.64 15.66
N THR A 52 7.18 0.87 14.66
CA THR A 52 6.02 0.02 14.41
C THR A 52 6.48 -1.40 14.10
N ARG A 53 5.81 -2.37 14.71
CA ARG A 53 6.05 -3.81 14.55
C ARG A 53 4.81 -4.46 13.96
N ALA A 54 4.96 -5.70 13.50
CA ALA A 54 3.82 -6.46 13.01
C ALA A 54 2.74 -6.59 14.10
N ARG A 55 1.48 -6.53 13.69
CA ARG A 55 0.31 -6.58 14.58
C ARG A 55 -0.34 -7.96 14.61
N TYR A 56 -0.29 -8.67 13.47
CA TYR A 56 -1.09 -9.88 13.25
C TYR A 56 -0.27 -11.17 13.23
N LEU A 57 1.05 -11.07 13.36
CA LEU A 57 1.97 -12.19 13.26
C LEU A 57 2.26 -12.83 14.62
N GLU A 58 1.26 -13.50 15.19
CA GLU A 58 1.38 -14.26 16.43
C GLU A 58 2.07 -15.61 16.20
N GLU A 59 2.93 -16.06 17.12
CA GLU A 59 3.72 -17.29 16.92
C GLU A 59 2.84 -18.53 16.78
N GLU A 60 1.73 -18.56 17.51
CA GLU A 60 0.72 -19.61 17.52
C GLU A 60 0.08 -19.82 16.14
N ALA A 61 0.04 -18.79 15.29
CA ALA A 61 -0.47 -18.92 13.93
C ALA A 61 0.39 -19.85 13.07
N LEU A 62 1.66 -20.08 13.41
CA LEU A 62 2.55 -21.01 12.68
C LEU A 62 2.20 -22.49 12.88
N ASP A 63 1.33 -22.81 13.84
CA ASP A 63 0.88 -24.19 14.11
C ASP A 63 -0.12 -24.70 13.05
N SER A 64 -0.61 -23.83 12.17
CA SER A 64 -1.48 -24.17 11.04
C SER A 64 -1.11 -23.36 9.79
N VAL A 65 -1.13 -24.01 8.62
CA VAL A 65 -0.86 -23.33 7.34
C VAL A 65 -1.90 -22.25 7.07
N ASP A 66 -3.18 -22.55 7.29
CA ASP A 66 -4.29 -21.62 7.03
C ASP A 66 -4.23 -20.41 7.98
N ALA A 67 -3.99 -20.65 9.28
CA ALA A 67 -3.87 -19.58 10.27
C ALA A 67 -2.67 -18.66 9.98
N ALA A 68 -1.54 -19.23 9.59
CA ALA A 68 -0.38 -18.45 9.16
C ALA A 68 -0.68 -17.64 7.89
N ALA A 69 -1.47 -18.18 6.96
CA ALA A 69 -1.85 -17.49 5.73
C ALA A 69 -2.74 -16.28 6.03
N SER A 70 -3.73 -16.48 6.90
CA SER A 70 -4.62 -15.44 7.38
C SER A 70 -3.85 -14.31 8.08
N ALA A 71 -2.93 -14.66 8.99
CA ALA A 71 -2.05 -13.72 9.67
C ALA A 71 -1.18 -12.90 8.69
N VAL A 72 -0.56 -13.57 7.72
CA VAL A 72 0.26 -12.93 6.68
C VAL A 72 -0.57 -11.98 5.82
N THR A 73 -1.78 -12.37 5.41
CA THR A 73 -2.64 -11.48 4.60
C THR A 73 -3.04 -10.23 5.38
N ARG A 74 -3.42 -10.37 6.66
CA ARG A 74 -3.75 -9.22 7.52
C ARG A 74 -2.54 -8.29 7.70
N GLU A 75 -1.35 -8.85 7.88
CA GLU A 75 -0.14 -8.05 8.00
C GLU A 75 0.29 -7.40 6.68
N LEU A 76 0.09 -8.06 5.54
CA LEU A 76 0.29 -7.45 4.22
C LEU A 76 -0.67 -6.29 3.98
N ARG A 77 -1.93 -6.41 4.41
CA ARG A 77 -2.90 -5.30 4.37
C ARG A 77 -2.39 -4.12 5.20
N HIS A 78 -1.94 -4.39 6.42
CA HIS A 78 -1.39 -3.36 7.31
C HIS A 78 -0.15 -2.69 6.71
N LEU A 79 0.81 -3.46 6.18
CA LEU A 79 1.99 -2.93 5.50
C LEU A 79 1.60 -2.11 4.26
N GLY A 80 0.60 -2.56 3.50
CA GLY A 80 0.08 -1.85 2.33
C GLY A 80 -0.50 -0.47 2.69
N ARG A 81 -1.31 -0.39 3.75
CA ARG A 81 -1.82 0.88 4.29
C ARG A 81 -0.68 1.81 4.69
N LEU A 82 0.27 1.32 5.49
CA LEU A 82 1.43 2.11 5.92
C LEU A 82 2.24 2.61 4.71
N SER A 83 2.52 1.76 3.74
CA SER A 83 3.24 2.15 2.52
C SER A 83 2.52 3.27 1.77
N MET A 84 1.19 3.19 1.63
CA MET A 84 0.40 4.23 0.97
C MET A 84 0.46 5.58 1.72
N GLU A 85 0.37 5.55 3.05
CA GLU A 85 0.48 6.76 3.89
C GLU A 85 1.89 7.38 3.79
N VAL A 86 2.94 6.57 3.86
CA VAL A 86 4.32 7.05 3.68
C VAL A 86 4.54 7.66 2.30
N ILE A 87 3.98 7.06 1.24
CA ILE A 87 4.05 7.62 -0.11
C ILE A 87 3.32 8.97 -0.17
N CYS A 88 2.16 9.13 0.48
CA CYS A 88 1.46 10.42 0.54
C CYS A 88 2.31 11.49 1.23
N HIS A 89 2.93 11.17 2.36
CA HIS A 89 3.86 12.07 3.05
C HIS A 89 5.10 12.40 2.21
N ALA A 90 5.63 11.42 1.46
CA ALA A 90 6.72 11.64 0.50
C ALA A 90 6.33 12.61 -0.63
N LEU A 91 5.04 12.67 -0.99
CA LEU A 91 4.49 13.62 -1.94
C LEU A 91 4.07 14.96 -1.32
N TYR A 92 4.22 15.13 0.00
CA TYR A 92 3.72 16.28 0.75
C TYR A 92 2.21 16.49 0.61
N LEU A 93 1.47 15.37 0.59
CA LEU A 93 0.02 15.36 0.52
C LEU A 93 -0.58 14.72 1.79
N PRO A 94 -1.70 15.26 2.29
CA PRO A 94 -2.50 14.60 3.32
C PRO A 94 -3.12 13.31 2.76
N VAL A 95 -3.22 12.29 3.60
CA VAL A 95 -3.71 10.94 3.24
C VAL A 95 -5.15 10.99 2.73
N GLU A 96 -5.95 11.94 3.22
CA GLU A 96 -7.34 12.16 2.86
C GLU A 96 -7.51 12.49 1.36
N GLN A 97 -6.47 12.94 0.67
CA GLN A 97 -6.52 13.19 -0.78
C GLN A 97 -6.63 11.90 -1.62
N LEU A 98 -6.37 10.74 -1.02
CA LEU A 98 -6.60 9.44 -1.66
C LEU A 98 -8.09 9.11 -1.79
N GLU A 99 -8.95 9.75 -1.01
CA GLU A 99 -10.39 9.55 -1.10
C GLU A 99 -10.96 10.24 -2.35
N PRO A 100 -12.14 9.81 -2.86
CA PRO A 100 -12.72 10.30 -4.11
C PRO A 100 -13.32 11.72 -3.99
N VAL A 101 -12.64 12.64 -3.32
CA VAL A 101 -12.98 14.06 -3.19
C VAL A 101 -12.28 14.84 -4.32
N PRO A 102 -12.84 15.94 -4.85
CA PRO A 102 -12.13 16.79 -5.81
C PRO A 102 -10.74 17.15 -5.29
N VAL A 103 -9.73 16.96 -6.15
CA VAL A 103 -8.34 17.27 -5.79
C VAL A 103 -8.23 18.76 -5.49
N ASP A 104 -7.66 19.09 -4.34
CA ASP A 104 -7.43 20.48 -3.96
C ASP A 104 -6.24 21.04 -4.75
N GLU A 105 -6.53 21.89 -5.73
CA GLU A 105 -5.54 22.56 -6.56
C GLU A 105 -4.62 23.47 -5.74
N HIS A 106 -5.14 24.13 -4.69
CA HIS A 106 -4.29 24.94 -3.81
C HIS A 106 -3.28 24.06 -3.09
N LEU A 107 -3.73 22.91 -2.59
CA LEU A 107 -2.84 21.93 -1.98
C LEU A 107 -1.80 21.43 -2.98
N LEU A 108 -2.18 21.07 -4.21
CA LEU A 108 -1.27 20.64 -5.28
C LEU A 108 -0.19 21.68 -5.63
N HIS A 109 -0.50 22.95 -5.50
CA HIS A 109 0.42 24.04 -5.75
C HIS A 109 1.12 24.55 -4.48
N ALA A 110 0.73 24.09 -3.29
CA ALA A 110 1.32 24.54 -2.03
C ALA A 110 2.77 24.04 -1.88
N PRO A 111 3.68 24.86 -1.33
CA PRO A 111 4.96 24.38 -0.87
C PRO A 111 4.77 23.41 0.32
N PRO A 112 5.69 22.45 0.52
CA PRO A 112 5.71 21.62 1.71
C PRO A 112 5.73 22.45 3.00
N ASP A 113 5.02 21.97 4.03
CA ASP A 113 5.09 22.52 5.38
C ASP A 113 6.52 22.44 5.95
N ALA A 114 6.86 23.36 6.85
CA ALA A 114 8.15 23.37 7.55
C ALA A 114 8.35 22.12 8.43
N HIS A 115 7.25 21.56 8.96
CA HIS A 115 7.21 20.35 9.77
C HIS A 115 6.79 19.12 8.97
N ALA A 116 6.90 19.17 7.64
CA ALA A 116 6.59 18.02 6.80
C ALA A 116 7.48 16.82 7.16
N LEU A 117 6.85 15.65 7.29
CA LEU A 117 7.52 14.41 7.68
C LEU A 117 8.51 13.93 6.61
N ASP A 118 9.69 13.48 7.06
CA ASP A 118 10.71 12.88 6.20
C ASP A 118 10.36 11.40 5.94
N ALA A 119 10.24 11.02 4.67
CA ALA A 119 9.90 9.66 4.27
C ALA A 119 10.98 8.63 4.66
N ASP A 120 12.25 9.03 4.83
CA ASP A 120 13.28 8.14 5.38
C ASP A 120 13.03 7.84 6.85
N VAL A 121 12.65 8.84 7.64
CA VAL A 121 12.28 8.66 9.04
C VAL A 121 11.05 7.76 9.15
N LEU A 122 10.01 8.03 8.35
CA LEU A 122 8.80 7.21 8.31
C LEU A 122 9.09 5.78 7.85
N TYR A 123 9.98 5.58 6.88
CA TYR A 123 10.41 4.25 6.46
C TYR A 123 11.08 3.48 7.61
N GLN A 124 12.05 4.09 8.31
CA GLN A 124 12.73 3.42 9.43
C GLN A 124 11.76 3.11 10.57
N ARG A 125 10.80 4.01 10.81
CA ARG A 125 9.87 3.90 11.92
C ARG A 125 8.73 2.93 11.66
N HIS A 126 8.07 3.04 10.52
CA HIS A 126 6.80 2.35 10.27
C HIS A 126 6.92 1.16 9.34
N ILE A 127 7.87 1.17 8.40
CA ILE A 127 7.94 0.16 7.34
C ILE A 127 8.94 -0.95 7.68
N LYS A 128 10.17 -0.56 8.05
CA LYS A 128 11.28 -1.51 8.22
C LYS A 128 11.01 -2.57 9.30
N GLY A 129 10.41 -2.17 10.42
CA GLY A 129 10.08 -3.07 11.52
C GLY A 129 9.06 -4.13 11.12
N VAL A 130 7.93 -3.69 10.57
CA VAL A 130 6.85 -4.55 10.08
C VAL A 130 7.34 -5.52 8.99
N TYR A 131 8.06 -5.01 7.99
CA TYR A 131 8.60 -5.84 6.92
C TYR A 131 9.58 -6.90 7.43
N SER A 132 10.46 -6.53 8.38
CA SER A 132 11.39 -7.48 8.99
C SER A 132 10.67 -8.61 9.74
N ASP A 133 9.59 -8.28 10.44
CA ASP A 133 8.79 -9.26 11.18
C ASP A 133 8.06 -10.19 10.24
N LEU A 134 7.49 -9.65 9.17
CA LEU A 134 6.84 -10.43 8.12
C LEU A 134 7.80 -11.42 7.46
N LEU A 135 9.00 -10.99 7.08
CA LEU A 135 10.02 -11.88 6.53
C LEU A 135 10.43 -12.97 7.52
N SER A 136 10.63 -12.59 8.80
CA SER A 136 10.99 -13.54 9.84
C SER A 136 9.89 -14.57 10.09
N PHE A 137 8.63 -14.15 10.08
CA PHE A 137 7.47 -15.01 10.28
C PHE A 137 7.32 -16.00 9.12
N MET A 138 7.29 -15.51 7.88
CA MET A 138 7.20 -16.35 6.68
C MET A 138 8.38 -17.33 6.59
N GLY A 139 9.59 -16.91 7.00
CA GLY A 139 10.78 -17.76 6.99
C GLY A 139 10.80 -18.85 8.07
N ARG A 140 9.98 -18.75 9.11
CA ARG A 140 9.83 -19.78 10.17
C ARG A 140 8.82 -20.85 9.82
N MET A 141 8.02 -20.66 8.78
CA MET A 141 7.00 -21.63 8.38
C MET A 141 7.65 -22.94 7.93
N HIS A 142 7.38 -24.02 8.65
CA HIS A 142 8.02 -25.33 8.43
C HIS A 142 7.03 -26.46 8.15
N LEU A 143 5.73 -26.20 8.21
CA LEU A 143 4.72 -27.23 7.92
C LEU A 143 4.71 -27.53 6.41
N PRO A 144 4.43 -28.79 6.02
CA PRO A 144 4.28 -29.14 4.61
C PRO A 144 3.16 -28.31 3.96
N GLN A 145 3.45 -27.75 2.79
CA GLN A 145 2.53 -26.94 2.00
C GLN A 145 2.19 -27.65 0.70
N ASP A 146 0.92 -27.61 0.30
CA ASP A 146 0.55 -27.96 -1.07
C ASP A 146 1.01 -26.87 -2.06
N GLU A 147 0.78 -27.10 -3.35
CA GLU A 147 1.22 -26.20 -4.42
C GLU A 147 0.54 -24.81 -4.32
N ALA A 148 -0.72 -24.75 -3.89
CA ALA A 148 -1.46 -23.50 -3.73
C ALA A 148 -0.86 -22.64 -2.61
N HIS A 149 -0.56 -23.24 -1.45
CA HIS A 149 0.07 -22.55 -0.33
C HIS A 149 1.50 -22.09 -0.65
N GLN A 150 2.26 -22.88 -1.41
CA GLN A 150 3.61 -22.48 -1.86
C GLN A 150 3.55 -21.25 -2.77
N THR A 151 2.61 -21.24 -3.72
CA THR A 151 2.40 -20.11 -4.63
C THR A 151 1.92 -18.87 -3.87
N PHE A 152 0.99 -19.06 -2.94
CA PHE A 152 0.53 -18.00 -2.04
C PHE A 152 1.71 -17.39 -1.24
N TRP A 153 2.59 -18.19 -0.63
CA TRP A 153 3.75 -17.68 0.15
C TRP A 153 4.71 -16.89 -0.75
N MET A 154 5.00 -17.41 -1.94
CA MET A 154 5.84 -16.71 -2.92
C MET A 154 5.22 -15.35 -3.29
N ASN A 155 3.92 -15.33 -3.57
CA ASN A 155 3.21 -14.10 -3.90
C ASN A 155 3.26 -13.10 -2.73
N CYS A 156 3.06 -13.55 -1.50
CA CYS A 156 3.14 -12.71 -0.30
C CYS A 156 4.53 -12.07 -0.13
N GLN A 157 5.60 -12.83 -0.36
CA GLN A 157 6.96 -12.31 -0.34
C GLN A 157 7.16 -11.24 -1.41
N VAL A 158 6.71 -11.50 -2.64
CA VAL A 158 6.82 -10.52 -3.73
C VAL A 158 6.00 -9.27 -3.42
N VAL A 159 4.76 -9.39 -2.95
CA VAL A 159 3.92 -8.25 -2.56
C VAL A 159 4.61 -7.40 -1.49
N SER A 160 5.14 -8.03 -0.43
CA SER A 160 5.85 -7.31 0.63
C SER A 160 7.07 -6.53 0.11
N LEU A 161 7.83 -7.13 -0.82
CA LEU A 161 8.97 -6.48 -1.46
C LEU A 161 8.52 -5.29 -2.32
N GLN A 162 7.47 -5.46 -3.14
CA GLN A 162 6.95 -4.39 -3.99
C GLN A 162 6.45 -3.19 -3.16
N LEU A 163 5.76 -3.43 -2.04
CA LEU A 163 5.30 -2.37 -1.14
C LEU A 163 6.48 -1.58 -0.53
N VAL A 164 7.56 -2.27 -0.15
CA VAL A 164 8.76 -1.65 0.40
C VAL A 164 9.53 -0.88 -0.67
N ASP A 165 9.65 -1.41 -1.88
CA ASP A 165 10.36 -0.74 -2.98
C ASP A 165 9.62 0.52 -3.45
N ALA A 166 8.29 0.51 -3.49
CA ALA A 166 7.48 1.70 -3.74
C ALA A 166 7.78 2.82 -2.72
N VAL A 167 7.89 2.49 -1.42
CA VAL A 167 8.25 3.46 -0.39
C VAL A 167 9.67 4.02 -0.59
N LYS A 168 10.64 3.17 -0.95
CA LYS A 168 12.02 3.62 -1.21
C LYS A 168 12.09 4.58 -2.40
N ASP A 169 11.42 4.26 -3.50
CA ASP A 169 11.39 5.15 -4.67
C ASP A 169 10.68 6.48 -4.33
N ALA A 170 9.61 6.46 -3.53
CA ALA A 170 8.94 7.67 -3.06
C ALA A 170 9.85 8.54 -2.16
N LYS A 171 10.63 7.92 -1.27
CA LYS A 171 11.66 8.60 -0.47
C LYS A 171 12.71 9.27 -1.35
N HIS A 172 13.15 8.62 -2.42
CA HIS A 172 14.10 9.23 -3.35
C HIS A 172 13.50 10.45 -4.06
N LEU A 173 12.25 10.34 -4.52
CA LEU A 173 11.50 11.42 -5.17
C LEU A 173 11.24 12.61 -4.24
N GLN A 174 10.96 12.37 -2.95
CA GLN A 174 10.64 13.42 -1.96
C GLN A 174 11.73 14.50 -1.91
N LYS A 175 13.01 14.13 -2.05
CA LYS A 175 14.13 15.08 -1.97
C LYS A 175 14.02 16.21 -2.97
N ASN A 176 13.77 15.88 -4.24
CA ASN A 176 13.65 16.86 -5.31
C ASN A 176 12.29 17.56 -5.27
N LEU A 177 11.20 16.85 -4.98
CA LEU A 177 9.89 17.47 -4.73
C LEU A 177 10.00 18.57 -3.68
N GLY A 178 10.62 18.26 -2.54
CA GLY A 178 10.78 19.20 -1.43
C GLY A 178 11.60 20.42 -1.83
N HIS A 179 12.67 20.21 -2.60
CA HIS A 179 13.49 21.30 -3.09
C HIS A 179 12.73 22.23 -4.05
N TYR A 180 12.14 21.68 -5.12
CA TYR A 180 11.58 22.48 -6.21
C TYR A 180 10.19 23.04 -5.92
N LEU A 181 9.37 22.40 -5.07
CA LEU A 181 8.06 22.93 -4.70
C LEU A 181 8.13 24.20 -3.83
N ARG A 182 9.24 24.38 -3.09
CA ARG A 182 9.54 25.59 -2.29
C ARG A 182 10.11 26.75 -3.10
N GLN A 183 10.50 26.52 -4.35
CA GLN A 183 11.03 27.58 -5.21
C GLN A 183 9.91 28.46 -5.78
N ASP A 184 10.31 29.61 -6.31
CA ASP A 184 9.44 30.48 -7.09
C ASP A 184 8.90 29.77 -8.34
N GLU A 185 7.81 30.33 -8.87
CA GLU A 185 7.13 29.79 -10.03
C GLU A 185 8.06 29.71 -11.25
N SER A 186 8.28 28.49 -11.73
CA SER A 186 9.24 28.18 -12.79
C SER A 186 8.80 26.94 -13.57
N ILE A 187 9.38 26.71 -14.76
CA ILE A 187 9.05 25.51 -15.55
C ILE A 187 9.42 24.23 -14.79
N VAL A 188 10.55 24.19 -14.09
CA VAL A 188 10.95 23.04 -13.27
C VAL A 188 9.93 22.77 -12.16
N ARG A 189 9.49 23.81 -11.43
CA ARG A 189 8.47 23.69 -10.40
C ARG A 189 7.15 23.16 -10.96
N LYS A 190 6.69 23.71 -12.09
CA LYS A 190 5.47 23.24 -12.77
C LYS A 190 5.56 21.77 -13.15
N SER A 191 6.71 21.31 -13.64
CA SER A 191 6.94 19.89 -13.94
C SER A 191 6.86 19.00 -12.69
N TYR A 192 7.36 19.46 -11.55
CA TYR A 192 7.23 18.72 -10.29
C TYR A 192 5.78 18.71 -9.74
N VAL A 193 5.04 19.81 -9.87
CA VAL A 193 3.61 19.83 -9.53
C VAL A 193 2.83 18.87 -10.42
N GLU A 194 3.14 18.84 -11.73
CA GLU A 194 2.53 17.90 -12.67
C GLU A 194 2.85 16.43 -12.30
N LEU A 195 4.10 16.13 -11.96
CA LEU A 195 4.49 14.78 -11.52
C LEU A 195 3.79 14.37 -10.21
N ARG A 196 3.69 15.30 -9.25
CA ARG A 196 2.98 15.11 -7.98
C ARG A 196 1.49 14.81 -8.21
N ARG A 197 0.83 15.56 -9.10
CA ARG A 197 -0.57 15.30 -9.50
C ARG A 197 -0.71 13.92 -10.14
N HIS A 198 0.16 13.58 -11.08
CA HIS A 198 0.10 12.29 -11.76
C HIS A 198 0.18 11.11 -10.79
N LEU A 199 1.09 11.19 -9.81
CA LEU A 199 1.17 10.18 -8.75
C LEU A 199 -0.10 10.13 -7.91
N LEU A 200 -0.60 11.27 -7.42
CA LEU A 200 -1.84 11.30 -6.64
C LEU A 200 -3.02 10.65 -7.40
N ASP A 201 -3.23 11.03 -8.66
CA ASP A 201 -4.29 10.46 -9.50
C ASP A 201 -4.14 8.93 -9.63
N THR A 202 -2.91 8.46 -9.85
CA THR A 202 -2.63 7.04 -10.04
C THR A 202 -2.81 6.25 -8.74
N LEU A 203 -2.40 6.81 -7.59
CA LEU A 203 -2.62 6.21 -6.27
C LEU A 203 -4.12 6.08 -5.97
N ARG A 204 -4.92 7.09 -6.33
CA ARG A 204 -6.39 7.06 -6.19
C ARG A 204 -7.01 5.98 -7.06
N GLU A 205 -6.58 5.84 -8.31
CA GLU A 205 -7.08 4.78 -9.20
C GLU A 205 -6.69 3.38 -8.73
N LEU A 206 -5.46 3.18 -8.25
CA LEU A 206 -5.03 1.91 -7.66
C LEU A 206 -5.86 1.55 -6.42
N ARG A 207 -6.11 2.53 -5.54
CA ARG A 207 -6.99 2.35 -4.36
C ARG A 207 -8.43 2.07 -4.75
N ALA A 208 -8.95 2.73 -5.81
CA ALA A 208 -10.30 2.49 -6.31
C ALA A 208 -10.44 1.09 -6.94
N LEU A 209 -9.46 0.66 -7.74
CA LEU A 209 -9.38 -0.69 -8.30
C LEU A 209 -9.33 -1.75 -7.20
N HIS A 210 -8.55 -1.48 -6.16
CA HIS A 210 -8.40 -2.35 -5.01
C HIS A 210 -9.73 -2.59 -4.27
N ARG A 211 -10.50 -1.51 -4.04
CA ARG A 211 -11.82 -1.56 -3.36
C ARG A 211 -12.97 -1.95 -4.30
N SER A 212 -12.69 -2.26 -5.56
CA SER A 212 -13.75 -2.49 -6.54
C SER A 212 -14.22 -3.94 -6.53
N GLU A 213 -15.53 -4.13 -6.58
CA GLU A 213 -16.18 -5.43 -6.78
C GLU A 213 -16.41 -5.71 -8.27
N LEU A 214 -15.51 -5.22 -9.13
CA LEU A 214 -15.65 -5.41 -10.57
C LEU A 214 -15.48 -6.88 -10.94
N PRO A 215 -16.28 -7.41 -11.88
CA PRO A 215 -15.99 -8.69 -12.51
C PRO A 215 -14.56 -8.71 -13.03
N GLU A 216 -13.90 -9.87 -12.93
CA GLU A 216 -12.47 -10.01 -13.22
C GLU A 216 -12.07 -9.43 -14.59
N THR A 217 -12.90 -9.61 -15.62
CA THR A 217 -12.66 -9.06 -16.96
C THR A 217 -12.60 -7.53 -16.94
N LEU A 218 -13.59 -6.87 -16.34
CA LEU A 218 -13.66 -5.41 -16.22
C LEU A 218 -12.57 -4.87 -15.30
N TRP A 219 -12.22 -5.62 -14.26
CA TRP A 219 -11.11 -5.28 -13.37
C TRP A 219 -9.78 -5.25 -14.15
N ARG A 220 -9.50 -6.29 -14.94
CA ARG A 220 -8.29 -6.35 -15.78
C ARG A 220 -8.28 -5.27 -16.86
N GLU A 221 -9.42 -4.98 -17.48
CA GLU A 221 -9.55 -3.87 -18.45
C GLU A 221 -9.23 -2.51 -17.81
N ARG A 222 -9.73 -2.26 -16.60
CA ARG A 222 -9.45 -1.01 -15.87
C ARG A 222 -7.98 -0.93 -15.42
N LEU A 223 -7.36 -2.04 -15.04
CA LEU A 223 -5.92 -2.09 -14.76
C LEU A 223 -5.10 -1.79 -16.03
N GLN A 224 -5.46 -2.37 -17.17
CA GLN A 224 -4.78 -2.09 -18.45
C GLN A 224 -4.94 -0.62 -18.86
N TRP A 225 -6.12 -0.04 -18.68
CA TRP A 225 -6.33 1.39 -18.93
C TRP A 225 -5.43 2.27 -18.06
N LEU A 226 -5.20 1.88 -16.81
CA LEU A 226 -4.28 2.59 -15.91
C LEU A 226 -2.83 2.52 -16.42
N ASP A 227 -2.40 1.34 -16.90
CA ASP A 227 -1.07 1.14 -17.49
C ASP A 227 -0.87 2.02 -18.73
N ASP A 228 -1.87 2.06 -19.61
CA ASP A 228 -1.83 2.88 -20.83
C ASP A 228 -1.79 4.38 -20.49
N ARG A 229 -2.53 4.81 -19.45
CA ARG A 229 -2.52 6.20 -18.96
C ARG A 229 -1.16 6.58 -18.40
N ALA A 230 -0.53 5.72 -17.60
CA ALA A 230 0.80 5.96 -17.04
C ALA A 230 1.86 6.04 -18.15
N ALA A 231 1.84 5.11 -19.11
CA ALA A 231 2.74 5.14 -20.27
C ALA A 231 2.55 6.40 -21.14
N GLY A 232 1.30 6.82 -21.33
CA GLY A 232 0.96 8.06 -22.03
C GLY A 232 1.50 9.30 -21.32
N PHE A 233 1.34 9.37 -20.00
CA PHE A 233 1.91 10.44 -19.18
C PHE A 233 3.43 10.50 -19.32
N ASP A 234 4.13 9.37 -19.16
CA ASP A 234 5.59 9.28 -19.29
C ASP A 234 6.07 9.83 -20.63
N GLY A 235 5.41 9.44 -21.72
CA GLY A 235 5.72 9.90 -23.07
C GLY A 235 5.54 11.40 -23.25
N GLU A 236 4.40 11.95 -22.83
CA GLU A 236 4.10 13.38 -22.96
C GLU A 236 4.95 14.24 -22.02
N PHE A 237 5.22 13.78 -20.81
CA PHE A 237 6.09 14.47 -19.87
C PHE A 237 7.51 14.59 -20.43
N ARG A 238 8.09 13.50 -20.94
CA ARG A 238 9.42 13.53 -21.59
C ARG A 238 9.46 14.50 -22.77
N LYS A 239 8.43 14.51 -23.62
CA LYS A 239 8.33 15.46 -24.75
C LYS A 239 8.34 16.91 -24.25
N ARG A 240 7.56 17.24 -23.23
CA ARG A 240 7.52 18.58 -22.62
C ARG A 240 8.88 19.00 -22.06
N LEU A 241 9.58 18.09 -21.36
CA LEU A 241 10.92 18.37 -20.84
C LEU A 241 11.91 18.70 -21.97
N PHE A 242 11.96 17.89 -23.02
CA PHE A 242 12.85 18.16 -24.16
C PHE A 242 12.52 19.47 -24.89
N MET A 243 11.24 19.82 -24.99
CA MET A 243 10.83 21.13 -25.53
C MET A 243 11.31 22.29 -24.63
N ALA A 244 11.16 22.16 -23.31
CA ALA A 244 11.60 23.18 -22.38
C ALA A 244 13.13 23.37 -22.40
N VAL A 245 13.91 22.30 -22.56
CA VAL A 245 15.36 22.37 -22.78
C VAL A 245 15.69 23.12 -24.07
N ARG A 246 15.03 22.77 -25.18
CA ARG A 246 15.23 23.44 -26.48
C ARG A 246 14.94 24.94 -26.39
N ASN A 247 13.94 25.31 -25.61
CA ASN A 247 13.54 26.69 -25.37
C ASN A 247 14.39 27.40 -24.31
N LYS A 248 15.44 26.74 -23.77
CA LYS A 248 16.32 27.25 -22.69
C LYS A 248 15.57 27.60 -21.39
N GLN A 249 14.45 26.92 -21.15
CA GLN A 249 13.63 27.09 -19.94
C GLN A 249 14.01 26.09 -18.83
N LEU A 250 14.67 25.00 -19.20
CA LEU A 250 15.29 24.04 -18.28
C LEU A 250 16.78 23.90 -18.63
N ASP A 251 17.60 23.77 -17.61
CA ASP A 251 19.01 23.40 -17.77
C ASP A 251 19.20 21.86 -17.75
N GLY A 252 20.44 21.42 -18.02
CA GLY A 252 20.78 20.00 -18.08
C GLY A 252 20.66 19.28 -16.73
N LEU A 253 20.91 19.97 -15.61
CA LEU A 253 20.80 19.38 -14.27
C LEU A 253 19.34 19.19 -13.89
N GLN A 254 18.51 20.22 -14.08
CA GLN A 254 17.06 20.16 -13.85
C GLN A 254 16.40 19.08 -14.70
N THR A 255 16.81 18.97 -15.97
CA THR A 255 16.28 17.95 -16.88
C THR A 255 16.67 16.54 -16.43
N SER A 256 17.93 16.34 -16.02
CA SER A 256 18.39 15.05 -15.50
C SER A 256 17.63 14.66 -14.23
N SER A 257 17.46 15.59 -13.29
CA SER A 257 16.66 15.38 -12.07
C SER A 257 15.23 14.97 -12.40
N LEU A 258 14.53 15.72 -13.26
CA LEU A 258 13.16 15.42 -13.67
C LEU A 258 13.03 14.07 -14.40
N MET A 259 14.01 13.66 -15.20
CA MET A 259 14.02 12.35 -15.87
C MET A 259 14.20 11.20 -14.87
N ASN A 260 15.07 11.38 -13.87
CA ASN A 260 15.24 10.39 -12.81
C ASN A 260 13.99 10.29 -11.93
N ASP A 261 13.39 11.43 -11.62
CA ASP A 261 12.18 11.53 -10.79
C ASP A 261 10.94 10.99 -11.49
N LEU A 262 10.84 11.17 -12.82
CA LEU A 262 9.88 10.43 -13.63
C LEU A 262 10.12 8.92 -13.47
N GLY A 263 11.38 8.47 -13.53
CA GLY A 263 11.71 7.05 -13.31
C GLY A 263 11.35 6.53 -11.92
N TYR A 264 11.51 7.35 -10.86
CA TYR A 264 11.02 7.02 -9.51
C TYR A 264 9.50 6.88 -9.53
N ALA A 265 8.78 7.83 -10.14
CA ALA A 265 7.31 7.79 -10.25
C ALA A 265 6.82 6.53 -10.98
N SER A 266 7.39 6.18 -12.14
CA SER A 266 6.99 4.98 -12.89
C SER A 266 7.23 3.70 -12.08
N ARG A 267 8.31 3.62 -11.29
CA ARG A 267 8.57 2.45 -10.43
C ARG A 267 7.65 2.35 -9.23
N ILE A 268 7.30 3.48 -8.59
CA ILE A 268 6.27 3.51 -7.52
C ILE A 268 4.97 2.91 -8.06
N ILE A 269 4.51 3.39 -9.22
CA ILE A 269 3.27 2.94 -9.86
C ILE A 269 3.37 1.45 -10.20
N GLN A 270 4.45 1.00 -10.84
CA GLN A 270 4.64 -0.39 -11.22
C GLN A 270 4.65 -1.32 -10.00
N SER A 271 5.32 -0.92 -8.92
CA SER A 271 5.41 -1.73 -7.71
C SER A 271 4.05 -1.87 -7.03
N LEU A 272 3.30 -0.79 -6.86
CA LEU A 272 1.96 -0.84 -6.29
C LEU A 272 0.98 -1.63 -7.18
N ARG A 273 1.08 -1.47 -8.50
CA ARG A 273 0.32 -2.24 -9.48
C ARG A 273 0.63 -3.74 -9.39
N ASN A 274 1.90 -4.12 -9.25
CA ASN A 274 2.30 -5.52 -9.08
C ASN A 274 1.79 -6.10 -7.75
N ALA A 275 1.90 -5.32 -6.66
CA ALA A 275 1.33 -5.70 -5.37
C ALA A 275 -0.18 -5.94 -5.46
N LEU A 276 -0.90 -5.06 -6.17
CA LEU A 276 -2.33 -5.19 -6.42
C LEU A 276 -2.68 -6.43 -7.26
N LEU A 277 -1.96 -6.68 -8.35
CA LEU A 277 -2.20 -7.82 -9.24
C LEU A 277 -2.01 -9.16 -8.52
N LEU A 278 -0.93 -9.29 -7.75
CA LEU A 278 -0.64 -10.50 -6.97
C LEU A 278 -1.61 -10.63 -5.77
N GLY A 279 -2.00 -9.49 -5.19
CA GLY A 279 -3.01 -9.40 -4.13
C GLY A 279 -4.41 -9.84 -4.57
N ALA A 280 -4.74 -9.70 -5.86
CA ALA A 280 -6.04 -10.06 -6.43
C ALA A 280 -6.07 -11.47 -7.06
N GLY A 281 -4.96 -12.24 -7.00
CA GLY A 281 -4.86 -13.54 -7.66
C GLY A 281 -5.84 -14.58 -7.09
N GLU A 282 -6.43 -15.41 -7.97
CA GLU A 282 -7.46 -16.41 -7.61
C GLU A 282 -7.09 -17.31 -6.43
N GLU A 283 -5.82 -17.69 -6.27
CA GLU A 283 -5.39 -18.58 -5.18
C GLU A 283 -5.39 -17.87 -3.82
N LEU A 284 -4.97 -16.60 -3.80
CA LEU A 284 -5.05 -15.74 -2.61
C LEU A 284 -6.51 -15.52 -2.24
N THR A 285 -7.35 -15.20 -3.23
CA THR A 285 -8.80 -15.03 -3.02
C THR A 285 -9.48 -16.33 -2.58
N ARG A 286 -9.11 -17.50 -3.14
CA ARG A 286 -9.68 -18.81 -2.74
C ARG A 286 -9.31 -19.20 -1.32
N LEU A 287 -8.07 -18.99 -0.91
CA LEU A 287 -7.64 -19.30 0.46
C LEU A 287 -8.31 -18.36 1.48
N LEU A 288 -8.56 -17.11 1.09
CA LEU A 288 -9.29 -16.13 1.91
C LEU A 288 -10.81 -16.39 1.96
N GLN A 289 -11.42 -16.81 0.85
CA GLN A 289 -12.85 -17.17 0.78
C GLN A 289 -13.19 -18.46 1.54
N ASN A 290 -12.20 -19.29 1.87
CA ASN A 290 -12.42 -20.48 2.69
C ASN A 290 -12.54 -20.14 4.20
N GLU A 291 -12.22 -18.90 4.61
CA GLU A 291 -12.37 -18.43 6.00
C GLU A 291 -13.49 -17.39 6.17
N ASP A 292 -13.74 -16.51 5.18
CA ASP A 292 -14.73 -15.43 5.30
C ASP A 292 -15.99 -15.64 4.46
N ASP A 293 -17.05 -16.10 5.12
CA ASP A 293 -18.44 -15.85 4.72
C ASP A 293 -18.86 -14.48 5.33
N GLN A 294 -18.14 -13.40 4.95
CA GLN A 294 -18.54 -12.01 5.21
C GLN A 294 -17.68 -10.98 4.45
N ASP A 295 -18.37 -10.00 3.88
CA ASP A 295 -17.87 -8.85 3.10
C ASP A 295 -16.73 -8.08 3.79
N GLU A 296 -15.52 -8.05 3.21
CA GLU A 296 -14.66 -6.85 3.15
C GLU A 296 -13.40 -7.06 2.27
N SER A 297 -13.28 -6.27 1.19
CA SER A 297 -12.19 -6.35 0.21
C SER A 297 -10.79 -6.09 0.81
N LEU A 298 -9.85 -7.00 0.54
CA LEU A 298 -8.55 -7.17 1.22
C LEU A 298 -7.35 -6.55 0.49
N ILE A 299 -6.49 -5.80 1.23
CA ILE A 299 -5.03 -5.52 1.09
C ILE A 299 -4.58 -4.02 1.10
N LEU A 300 -5.46 -3.03 0.89
CA LEU A 300 -5.13 -1.58 0.94
C LEU A 300 -6.30 -0.71 1.47
N GLY A 301 -7.26 -1.31 2.16
CA GLY A 301 -8.34 -0.60 2.84
C GLY A 301 -7.83 0.05 4.13
N VAL A 302 -7.88 1.38 4.19
CA VAL A 302 -8.57 1.98 5.35
C VAL A 302 -10.03 1.65 5.19
#